data_AF-A0A2A2JRT1-F1
#
_entry.id   AF-A0A2A2JRT1-F1
#
_cell.length_a   1.000
_cell.length_b   1.000
_cell.length_c   1.000
_cell.angle_alpha   90.00
_cell.angle_beta   90.00
_cell.angle_gamma   90.00
#
_symmetry.space_group_name_H-M   'P 1'
#
loop_
_entity.id
_entity.type
_entity.pdbx_description
1 polymer ?
#
loop_
_entity_poly.entity_id
_entity_poly.type
_entity_poly.pdbx_seq_one_letter_code
_entity_poly.pdbx_strand_id
1 'polypeptide(L)'
;MQWSMKSAAPSEDEAWREANEVLRNLKRQNEELKNLIETERKEHAERHKEEQESRKKLQNQLEIYAKDHNNEHRQVPAPKELPANSNIQPAPSNSNLQKFSKDYEITRRRLHSNIWEILYYIKKQYNELPQDFAHYYNHTQNQLYSLLGDSERLSEVDNSAEWRQAELQKLTDLIQKKIEEIQNPLDCAKSKALICNLDKECGFGCQMHHVAYCFLTAFATGRMLVLNSDGKSWRFSVIFDDLKEEVGPEV
;
A
#
# COMPACT_ATOMS: atom_id res chain seq x y z
N MET A 1 -28.19 55.90 30.22
CA MET A 1 -29.21 55.09 29.51
C MET A 1 -28.66 53.70 29.31
N GLN A 2 -29.46 52.72 29.70
CA GLN A 2 -29.06 51.37 30.09
C GLN A 2 -29.16 50.43 28.90
N TRP A 3 -28.07 49.73 28.57
CA TRP A 3 -28.10 48.59 27.66
C TRP A 3 -28.58 47.36 28.43
N SER A 4 -29.65 46.71 27.95
CA SER A 4 -29.96 45.33 28.30
C SER A 4 -30.82 44.69 27.21
N MET A 5 -30.20 43.84 26.39
CA MET A 5 -30.90 42.78 25.67
C MET A 5 -30.42 41.47 26.28
N LYS A 6 -31.28 40.84 27.07
CA LYS A 6 -31.18 39.42 27.42
C LYS A 6 -32.20 38.68 26.55
N SER A 7 -31.73 37.85 25.63
CA SER A 7 -32.57 36.86 24.96
C SER A 7 -33.02 35.83 26.00
N ALA A 8 -34.31 35.55 26.05
CA ALA A 8 -34.89 34.51 26.90
C ALA A 8 -34.50 33.13 26.37
N ALA A 9 -34.22 32.17 27.27
CA ALA A 9 -33.95 30.78 26.89
C ALA A 9 -35.23 30.12 26.34
N PRO A 10 -35.14 29.29 25.29
CA PRO A 10 -36.30 28.65 24.67
C PRO A 10 -37.01 27.71 25.64
N SER A 11 -38.34 27.59 25.48
CA SER A 11 -39.15 26.66 26.29
C SER A 11 -38.79 25.21 25.97
N GLU A 12 -38.98 24.30 26.93
CA GLU A 12 -38.63 22.87 26.77
C GLU A 12 -39.31 22.23 25.55
N ASP A 13 -40.57 22.59 25.29
CA ASP A 13 -41.33 22.13 24.11
C ASP A 13 -40.76 22.65 22.78
N GLU A 14 -40.20 23.85 22.77
CA GLU A 14 -39.57 24.45 21.59
C GLU A 14 -38.24 23.75 21.28
N ALA A 15 -37.43 23.51 22.31
CA ALA A 15 -36.19 22.73 22.19
C ALA A 15 -36.45 21.29 21.70
N TRP A 16 -37.52 20.64 22.18
CA TRP A 16 -37.91 19.30 21.70
C TRP A 16 -38.38 19.29 20.23
N ARG A 17 -39.04 20.35 19.76
CA ARG A 17 -39.46 20.46 18.36
C ARG A 17 -38.25 20.65 17.44
N GLU A 18 -37.34 21.54 17.81
CA GLU A 18 -36.08 21.76 17.08
C GLU A 18 -35.24 20.48 17.01
N ALA A 19 -35.08 19.77 18.13
CA ALA A 19 -34.34 18.51 18.17
C ALA A 19 -34.95 17.44 17.23
N ASN A 20 -36.29 17.34 17.19
CA ASN A 20 -36.99 16.40 16.31
C ASN A 20 -36.93 16.79 14.83
N GLU A 21 -36.83 18.08 14.52
CA GLU A 21 -36.62 18.58 13.16
C GLU A 21 -35.20 18.28 12.69
N VAL A 22 -34.20 18.54 13.53
CA VAL A 22 -32.79 18.21 13.28
C VAL A 22 -32.63 16.70 13.07
N LEU A 23 -33.27 15.86 13.89
CA LEU A 23 -33.21 14.41 13.74
C LEU A 23 -33.80 13.94 12.40
N ARG A 24 -34.91 14.54 11.96
CA ARG A 24 -35.52 14.23 10.66
C ARG A 24 -34.62 14.65 9.49
N ASN A 25 -34.01 15.83 9.58
CA ASN A 25 -33.05 16.29 8.58
C ASN A 25 -31.82 15.39 8.52
N LEU A 26 -31.26 14.98 9.65
CA LEU A 26 -30.12 14.05 9.70
C LEU A 26 -30.46 12.68 9.10
N LYS A 27 -31.66 12.15 9.37
CA LYS A 27 -32.12 10.90 8.75
C LYS A 27 -32.21 11.02 7.22
N ARG A 28 -32.76 12.13 6.71
CA ARG A 28 -32.82 12.40 5.27
C ARG A 28 -31.42 12.47 4.65
N GLN A 29 -30.52 13.24 5.27
CA GLN A 29 -29.14 13.36 4.78
C GLN A 29 -28.41 12.02 4.78
N ASN A 30 -28.62 11.18 5.80
CA ASN A 30 -28.01 9.84 5.83
C ASN A 30 -28.50 8.94 4.69
N GLU A 31 -29.78 9.01 4.31
CA GLU A 31 -30.29 8.27 3.16
C GLU A 31 -29.76 8.83 1.83
N GLU A 32 -29.66 10.15 1.69
CA GLU A 32 -29.04 10.80 0.53
C GLU A 32 -27.56 10.36 0.38
N LEU A 33 -26.80 10.35 1.49
CA LEU A 33 -25.42 9.89 1.55
C LEU A 33 -25.28 8.41 1.16
N LYS A 34 -26.17 7.53 1.63
CA LYS A 34 -26.15 6.11 1.23
C LYS A 34 -26.36 5.95 -0.27
N ASN A 35 -27.32 6.68 -0.85
CA ASN A 35 -27.58 6.64 -2.28
C ASN A 35 -26.38 7.16 -3.09
N LEU A 36 -25.74 8.24 -2.65
CA LEU A 36 -24.52 8.77 -3.24
C LEU A 36 -23.38 7.73 -3.24
N ILE A 37 -23.15 7.09 -2.09
CA ILE A 37 -22.11 6.05 -1.95
C ILE A 37 -22.39 4.87 -2.89
N GLU A 38 -23.64 4.44 -3.01
CA GLU A 38 -23.98 3.33 -3.89
C GLU A 38 -23.81 3.71 -5.37
N THR A 39 -24.15 4.94 -5.74
CA THR A 39 -23.96 5.46 -7.10
C THR A 39 -22.47 5.53 -7.45
N GLU A 40 -21.66 6.13 -6.58
CA GLU A 40 -20.19 6.19 -6.74
C GLU A 40 -19.56 4.80 -6.84
N ARG A 41 -20.02 3.82 -6.03
CA ARG A 41 -19.56 2.44 -6.12
C ARG A 41 -19.86 1.82 -7.48
N LYS A 42 -21.05 2.04 -8.03
CA LYS A 42 -21.46 1.54 -9.35
C LYS A 42 -20.61 2.18 -10.45
N GLU A 43 -20.47 3.50 -10.43
CA GLU A 43 -19.64 4.20 -11.41
C GLU A 43 -18.17 3.77 -11.35
N HIS A 44 -17.62 3.61 -10.14
CA HIS A 44 -16.26 3.14 -9.96
C HIS A 44 -16.07 1.69 -10.47
N ALA A 45 -17.07 0.83 -10.26
CA ALA A 45 -17.05 -0.53 -10.79
C ALA A 45 -17.08 -0.55 -12.33
N GLU A 46 -17.90 0.29 -12.95
CA GLU A 46 -17.95 0.42 -14.42
C GLU A 46 -16.64 0.98 -14.98
N ARG A 47 -16.09 2.05 -14.39
CA ARG A 47 -14.76 2.59 -14.76
C ARG A 47 -13.66 1.53 -14.69
N HIS A 48 -13.67 0.68 -13.65
CA HIS A 48 -12.71 -0.41 -13.54
C HIS A 48 -12.89 -1.50 -14.61
N LYS A 49 -14.13 -1.83 -14.99
CA LYS A 49 -14.38 -2.78 -16.08
C LYS A 49 -13.88 -2.23 -17.42
N GLU A 50 -14.16 -0.96 -17.71
CA GLU A 50 -13.66 -0.27 -18.91
C GLU A 50 -12.13 -0.21 -18.95
N GLU A 51 -11.50 0.08 -17.81
CA GLU A 51 -10.04 0.08 -17.69
C GLU A 51 -9.46 -1.33 -17.88
N GLN A 52 -10.08 -2.37 -17.32
CA GLN A 52 -9.65 -3.75 -17.54
C GLN A 52 -9.81 -4.18 -18.99
N GLU A 53 -10.87 -3.76 -19.67
CA GLU A 53 -11.09 -4.09 -21.07
C GLU A 53 -10.08 -3.37 -21.98
N SER A 54 -9.79 -2.09 -21.71
CA SER A 54 -8.77 -1.35 -22.45
C SER A 54 -7.36 -1.92 -22.24
N ARG A 55 -7.02 -2.34 -21.02
CA ARG A 55 -5.77 -3.06 -20.73
C ARG A 55 -5.65 -4.38 -21.49
N LYS A 56 -6.73 -5.18 -21.55
CA LYS A 56 -6.76 -6.42 -22.36
C LYS A 56 -6.57 -6.15 -23.84
N LYS A 57 -7.20 -5.09 -24.38
CA LYS A 57 -7.03 -4.68 -25.78
C LYS A 57 -5.57 -4.27 -26.06
N LEU A 58 -4.98 -3.48 -25.17
CA LEU A 58 -3.57 -3.06 -25.28
C LEU A 58 -2.61 -4.25 -25.20
N GLN A 59 -2.87 -5.20 -24.28
CA GLN A 59 -2.06 -6.40 -24.15
C GLN A 59 -2.13 -7.28 -25.40
N ASN A 60 -3.33 -7.48 -25.98
CA ASN A 60 -3.47 -8.17 -27.25
C ASN A 60 -2.74 -7.45 -28.40
N GLN A 61 -2.79 -6.11 -28.45
CA GLN A 61 -2.04 -5.34 -29.46
C GLN A 61 -0.53 -5.50 -29.30
N LEU A 62 -0.01 -5.51 -28.06
CA LEU A 62 1.40 -5.76 -27.77
C LEU A 62 1.81 -7.19 -28.15
N GLU A 63 0.95 -8.19 -27.93
CA GLU A 63 1.20 -9.57 -28.36
C GLU A 63 1.22 -9.72 -29.89
N ILE A 64 0.33 -9.01 -30.60
CA ILE A 64 0.34 -8.99 -32.08
C ILE A 64 1.62 -8.34 -32.58
N TYR A 65 1.98 -7.18 -32.05
CA TYR A 65 3.23 -6.49 -32.38
C TYR A 65 4.47 -7.36 -32.10
N ALA A 66 4.51 -8.06 -30.98
CA ALA A 66 5.59 -8.98 -30.64
C ALA A 66 5.66 -10.19 -31.57
N LYS A 67 4.52 -10.69 -32.09
CA LYS A 67 4.48 -11.76 -33.09
C LYS A 67 4.94 -11.29 -34.47
N ASP A 68 4.55 -10.09 -34.87
CA ASP A 68 4.94 -9.51 -36.17
C ASP A 68 6.44 -9.18 -36.21
N HIS A 69 7.01 -8.65 -35.12
CA HIS A 69 8.45 -8.36 -35.03
C HIS A 69 9.34 -9.58 -34.72
N ASN A 70 8.78 -10.72 -34.31
CA ASN A 70 9.54 -11.97 -34.17
C ASN A 70 9.94 -12.60 -35.52
N ASN A 71 9.38 -12.11 -36.65
CA ASN A 71 9.76 -12.57 -37.99
C ASN A 71 10.93 -11.79 -38.62
N GLU A 72 11.38 -10.67 -38.04
CA GLU A 72 12.53 -9.88 -38.55
C GLU A 72 13.84 -10.07 -37.76
N HIS A 73 13.83 -10.82 -36.66
CA HIS A 73 15.04 -11.11 -35.88
C HIS A 73 15.32 -12.61 -35.68
N ARG A 74 15.24 -13.38 -36.77
CA ARG A 74 15.78 -14.75 -36.81
C ARG A 74 16.95 -14.91 -37.78
N GLN A 75 17.99 -14.08 -37.65
CA GLN A 75 19.34 -14.40 -38.12
C GLN A 75 20.41 -13.80 -37.18
N VAL A 76 20.52 -14.35 -35.98
CA VAL A 76 21.81 -14.38 -35.28
C VAL A 76 22.24 -15.85 -35.28
N PRO A 77 23.40 -16.21 -35.86
CA PRO A 77 23.86 -17.59 -35.84
C PRO A 77 24.04 -18.04 -34.39
N ALA A 78 23.54 -19.23 -34.06
CA ALA A 78 23.75 -19.85 -32.76
C ALA A 78 25.26 -19.88 -32.44
N PRO A 79 25.68 -19.52 -31.21
CA PRO A 79 27.05 -19.75 -30.77
C PRO A 79 27.37 -21.24 -30.90
N LYS A 80 28.42 -21.57 -31.65
CA LYS A 80 28.96 -22.94 -31.71
C LYS A 80 29.33 -23.36 -30.30
N GLU A 81 28.82 -24.50 -29.85
CA GLU A 81 29.23 -25.12 -28.59
C GLU A 81 30.75 -25.30 -28.59
N LEU A 82 31.43 -24.60 -27.68
CA LEU A 82 32.85 -24.79 -27.39
C LEU A 82 33.00 -25.91 -26.35
N PRO A 83 34.04 -26.75 -26.48
CA PRO A 83 34.14 -27.99 -25.73
C PRO A 83 34.30 -27.74 -24.24
N ALA A 84 33.58 -28.54 -23.46
CA ALA A 84 33.74 -28.64 -22.02
C ALA A 84 35.16 -29.11 -21.70
N ASN A 85 35.99 -28.18 -21.20
CA ASN A 85 37.03 -28.36 -20.17
C ASN A 85 38.19 -27.37 -20.41
N SER A 86 38.17 -26.27 -19.67
CA SER A 86 39.42 -25.67 -19.17
C SER A 86 39.11 -24.83 -17.94
N ASN A 87 39.90 -25.03 -16.90
CA ASN A 87 39.97 -24.22 -15.69
C ASN A 87 40.09 -22.74 -16.04
N ILE A 88 38.97 -22.02 -16.07
CA ILE A 88 38.94 -20.57 -16.06
C ILE A 88 38.48 -20.20 -14.66
N GLN A 89 39.44 -19.77 -13.84
CA GLN A 89 39.14 -19.09 -12.59
C GLN A 89 38.12 -17.99 -12.90
N PRO A 90 37.02 -17.85 -12.11
CA PRO A 90 36.07 -16.77 -12.35
C PRO A 90 36.86 -15.46 -12.39
N ALA A 91 36.73 -14.76 -13.51
CA ALA A 91 37.31 -13.44 -13.70
C ALA A 91 37.04 -12.62 -12.44
N PRO A 92 38.03 -11.89 -11.90
CA PRO A 92 37.87 -11.18 -10.66
C PRO A 92 36.66 -10.28 -10.80
N SER A 93 35.64 -10.54 -9.98
CA SER A 93 34.54 -9.62 -9.78
C SER A 93 35.19 -8.29 -9.41
N ASN A 94 35.26 -7.37 -10.36
CA ASN A 94 35.57 -5.97 -10.10
C ASN A 94 34.37 -5.39 -9.34
N SER A 95 34.27 -5.85 -8.10
CA SER A 95 33.41 -5.46 -7.01
C SER A 95 33.89 -4.12 -6.45
N ASN A 96 34.24 -3.19 -7.33
CA ASN A 96 34.26 -1.78 -6.98
C ASN A 96 32.81 -1.31 -7.05
N LEU A 97 32.12 -1.57 -5.93
CA LEU A 97 30.82 -1.06 -5.54
C LEU A 97 30.40 0.18 -6.33
N GLN A 98 29.51 0.01 -7.31
CA GLN A 98 28.60 1.10 -7.66
C GLN A 98 27.55 1.16 -6.55
N LYS A 99 27.98 1.70 -5.40
CA LYS A 99 27.10 1.96 -4.26
C LYS A 99 26.24 3.14 -4.64
N PHE A 100 25.01 2.89 -5.06
CA PHE A 100 24.04 3.96 -5.21
C PHE A 100 23.98 4.72 -3.87
N SER A 101 24.19 6.03 -3.92
CA SER A 101 24.20 6.82 -2.70
C SER A 101 22.78 6.96 -2.16
N LYS A 102 22.66 7.28 -0.88
CA LYS A 102 21.37 7.70 -0.29
C LYS A 102 20.73 8.82 -1.13
N ASP A 103 21.55 9.78 -1.56
CA ASP A 103 21.08 10.93 -2.35
C ASP A 103 20.62 10.52 -3.75
N TYR A 104 21.26 9.53 -4.37
CA TYR A 104 20.79 8.96 -5.63
C TYR A 104 19.39 8.38 -5.48
N GLU A 105 19.17 7.49 -4.50
CA GLU A 105 17.87 6.86 -4.28
C GLU A 105 16.78 7.88 -3.90
N ILE A 106 17.12 8.88 -3.08
CA ILE A 106 16.21 9.99 -2.76
C ILE A 106 15.85 10.79 -4.01
N THR A 107 16.83 11.14 -4.83
CA THR A 107 16.63 11.94 -6.03
C THR A 107 15.81 11.19 -7.06
N ARG A 108 16.07 9.89 -7.26
CA ARG A 108 15.29 9.03 -8.16
C ARG A 108 13.82 8.96 -7.74
N ARG A 109 13.55 8.69 -6.46
CA ARG A 109 12.17 8.65 -5.93
C ARG A 109 11.49 10.01 -6.03
N ARG A 110 12.21 11.09 -5.73
CA ARG A 110 11.70 12.45 -5.87
C ARG A 110 11.37 12.80 -7.32
N LEU A 111 12.20 12.41 -8.28
CA LEU A 111 11.93 12.59 -9.71
C LEU A 111 10.60 11.91 -10.09
N HIS A 112 10.44 10.63 -9.72
CA HIS A 112 9.20 9.89 -9.96
C HIS A 112 7.98 10.57 -9.32
N SER A 113 8.06 10.94 -8.03
CA SER A 113 6.99 11.66 -7.34
C SER A 113 6.67 12.99 -8.00
N ASN A 114 7.67 13.76 -8.41
CA ASN A 114 7.45 15.06 -9.06
C ASN A 114 6.73 14.93 -10.40
N ILE A 115 7.02 13.87 -11.18
CA ILE A 115 6.29 13.60 -12.43
C ILE A 115 4.81 13.29 -12.12
N TRP A 116 4.53 12.49 -11.08
CA TRP A 116 3.17 12.25 -10.61
C TRP A 116 2.46 13.54 -10.18
N GLU A 117 3.12 14.40 -9.40
CA GLU A 117 2.53 15.67 -8.96
C GLU A 117 2.18 16.57 -10.14
N ILE A 118 3.05 16.67 -11.15
CA ILE A 118 2.77 17.43 -12.38
C ILE A 118 1.58 16.81 -13.12
N LEU A 119 1.52 15.49 -13.25
CA LEU A 119 0.41 14.80 -13.89
C LEU A 119 -0.92 15.07 -13.17
N TYR A 120 -0.95 14.96 -11.84
CA TYR A 120 -2.15 15.26 -11.05
C TYR A 120 -2.56 16.73 -11.16
N TYR A 121 -1.59 17.65 -11.11
CA TYR A 121 -1.85 19.07 -11.28
C TYR A 121 -2.48 19.37 -12.65
N ILE A 122 -1.89 18.88 -13.73
CA ILE A 122 -2.39 19.10 -15.09
C ILE A 122 -3.77 18.46 -15.27
N LYS A 123 -3.98 17.24 -14.76
CA LYS A 123 -5.30 16.58 -14.80
C LYS A 123 -6.37 17.41 -14.07
N LYS A 124 -6.02 18.00 -12.93
CA LYS A 124 -6.93 18.90 -12.20
C LYS A 124 -7.23 20.16 -13.00
N GLN A 125 -6.21 20.84 -13.51
CA GLN A 125 -6.35 22.08 -14.26
C GLN A 125 -7.10 21.89 -15.58
N TYR A 126 -6.96 20.74 -16.23
CA TYR A 126 -7.65 20.44 -17.48
C TYR A 126 -9.17 20.53 -17.35
N ASN A 127 -9.73 20.14 -16.20
CA ASN A 127 -11.16 20.26 -15.95
C ASN A 127 -11.65 21.71 -15.94
N GLU A 128 -10.75 22.69 -15.79
CA GLU A 128 -11.03 24.12 -15.76
C GLU A 128 -10.75 24.82 -17.12
N LEU A 129 -10.20 24.09 -18.11
CA LEU A 129 -9.80 24.65 -19.41
C LEU A 129 -10.87 24.45 -20.51
N PRO A 130 -10.94 25.36 -21.50
CA PRO A 130 -11.77 25.18 -22.68
C PRO A 130 -11.41 23.91 -23.48
N GLN A 131 -12.39 23.31 -24.15
CA GLN A 131 -12.23 22.07 -24.93
C GLN A 131 -11.16 22.15 -26.03
N ASP A 132 -10.89 23.35 -26.53
CA ASP A 132 -9.90 23.63 -27.58
C ASP A 132 -8.47 23.22 -27.17
N PHE A 133 -8.22 23.02 -25.87
CA PHE A 133 -6.93 22.57 -25.33
C PHE A 133 -6.77 21.04 -25.25
N ALA A 134 -7.79 20.25 -25.63
CA ALA A 134 -7.77 18.80 -25.51
C ALA A 134 -6.57 18.13 -26.21
N HIS A 135 -6.17 18.62 -27.38
CA HIS A 135 -5.00 18.10 -28.10
C HIS A 135 -3.70 18.28 -27.31
N TYR A 136 -3.48 19.47 -26.75
CA TYR A 136 -2.29 19.77 -25.95
C TYR A 136 -2.28 18.94 -24.66
N TYR A 137 -3.42 18.86 -23.98
CA TYR A 137 -3.58 18.04 -22.79
C TYR A 137 -3.22 16.57 -23.06
N ASN A 138 -3.82 15.97 -24.08
CA ASN A 138 -3.58 14.57 -24.42
C ASN A 138 -2.11 14.32 -24.77
N HIS A 139 -1.49 15.23 -25.53
CA HIS A 139 -0.07 15.14 -25.84
C HIS A 139 0.79 15.22 -24.57
N THR A 140 0.59 16.22 -23.72
CA THR A 140 1.33 16.39 -22.46
C THR A 140 1.12 15.20 -21.52
N GLN A 141 -0.10 14.69 -21.39
CA GLN A 141 -0.41 13.52 -20.58
C GLN A 141 0.37 12.29 -21.08
N ASN A 142 0.39 12.04 -22.39
CA ASN A 142 1.15 10.93 -22.97
C ASN A 142 2.66 11.07 -22.73
N GLN A 143 3.21 12.29 -22.84
CA GLN A 143 4.62 12.54 -22.51
C GLN A 143 4.91 12.25 -21.03
N LEU A 144 4.03 12.67 -20.12
CA LEU A 144 4.18 12.38 -18.69
C LEU A 144 4.09 10.89 -18.37
N TYR A 145 3.20 10.14 -19.03
CA TYR A 145 3.17 8.68 -18.90
C TYR A 145 4.44 8.02 -19.40
N SER A 146 5.02 8.50 -20.51
CA SER A 146 6.32 8.03 -20.99
C SER A 146 7.42 8.31 -19.95
N LEU A 147 7.46 9.52 -19.40
CA LEU A 147 8.42 9.90 -18.36
C LEU A 147 8.24 9.08 -17.08
N LEU A 148 7.01 8.74 -16.69
CA LEU A 148 6.74 7.83 -15.58
C LEU A 148 7.34 6.45 -15.88
N GLY A 149 7.12 5.91 -17.07
CA GLY A 149 7.71 4.64 -17.50
C GLY A 149 9.25 4.65 -17.49
N ASP A 150 9.87 5.73 -17.99
CA ASP A 150 11.33 5.88 -17.95
C ASP A 150 11.85 6.04 -16.51
N SER A 151 11.13 6.76 -15.65
CA SER A 151 11.50 6.94 -14.23
C SER A 151 11.41 5.64 -13.43
N GLU A 152 10.46 4.76 -13.79
CA GLU A 152 10.38 3.41 -13.25
C GLU A 152 11.53 2.56 -13.79
N ARG A 153 11.81 2.59 -15.10
CA ARG A 153 12.95 1.85 -15.68
C ARG A 153 14.28 2.22 -15.03
N LEU A 154 14.45 3.47 -14.59
CA LEU A 154 15.63 3.92 -13.85
C LEU A 154 15.87 3.14 -12.55
N SER A 155 14.85 2.43 -12.02
CA SER A 155 15.02 1.52 -10.87
C SER A 155 15.70 0.19 -11.19
N GLU A 156 15.88 -0.13 -12.48
CA GLU A 156 16.41 -1.41 -12.98
C GLU A 156 17.74 -1.24 -13.74
N VAL A 157 18.08 -0.02 -14.15
CA VAL A 157 19.32 0.27 -14.89
C VAL A 157 20.55 0.02 -14.00
N ASP A 158 21.66 -0.41 -14.60
CA ASP A 158 22.97 -0.63 -13.96
C ASP A 158 22.94 -1.59 -12.75
N ASN A 159 22.10 -2.62 -12.80
CA ASN A 159 21.87 -3.56 -11.68
C ASN A 159 21.46 -2.86 -10.37
N SER A 160 20.75 -1.72 -10.47
CA SER A 160 20.30 -0.96 -9.31
C SER A 160 19.23 -1.70 -8.50
N ALA A 161 18.48 -2.61 -9.13
CA ALA A 161 17.50 -3.44 -8.47
C ALA A 161 18.16 -4.44 -7.50
N GLU A 162 19.19 -5.16 -7.94
CA GLU A 162 19.94 -6.12 -7.14
C GLU A 162 20.63 -5.43 -5.96
N TRP A 163 21.25 -4.27 -6.23
CA TRP A 163 21.85 -3.46 -5.16
C TRP A 163 20.79 -3.04 -4.12
N ARG A 164 19.63 -2.58 -4.57
CA ARG A 164 18.53 -2.12 -3.69
C ARG A 164 17.97 -3.27 -2.86
N GLN A 165 17.78 -4.43 -3.47
CA GLN A 165 17.34 -5.65 -2.77
C GLN A 165 18.36 -6.04 -1.69
N ALA A 166 19.64 -6.07 -2.02
CA ALA A 166 20.70 -6.40 -1.07
C ALA A 166 20.77 -5.39 0.09
N GLU A 167 20.62 -4.09 -0.19
CA GLU A 167 20.66 -3.06 0.85
C GLU A 167 19.41 -3.07 1.74
N LEU A 168 18.22 -3.29 1.16
CA LEU A 168 16.98 -3.48 1.90
C LEU A 168 17.03 -4.73 2.78
N GLN A 169 17.66 -5.81 2.30
CA GLN A 169 17.84 -7.02 3.10
C GLN A 169 18.71 -6.73 4.33
N LYS A 170 19.86 -6.05 4.16
CA LYS A 170 20.71 -5.67 5.31
C LYS A 170 19.96 -4.82 6.34
N LEU A 171 19.15 -3.87 5.88
CA LEU A 171 18.33 -3.05 6.77
C LEU A 171 17.28 -3.89 7.50
N THR A 172 16.66 -4.83 6.78
CA THR A 172 15.70 -5.78 7.35
C THR A 172 16.36 -6.63 8.42
N ASP A 173 17.52 -7.22 8.14
CA ASP A 173 18.26 -8.06 9.07
C ASP A 173 18.65 -7.28 10.34
N LEU A 174 19.06 -6.02 10.18
CA LEU A 174 19.37 -5.15 11.31
C LEU A 174 18.14 -4.90 12.20
N ILE A 175 17.00 -4.58 11.61
CA ILE A 175 15.76 -4.32 12.35
C ILE A 175 15.25 -5.61 13.00
N GLN A 176 15.26 -6.74 12.28
CA GLN A 176 14.85 -8.04 12.79
C GLN A 176 15.71 -8.49 13.97
N LYS A 177 17.04 -8.32 13.88
CA LYS A 177 17.93 -8.55 15.01
C LYS A 177 17.54 -7.70 16.22
N LYS A 178 17.21 -6.43 15.99
CA LYS A 178 16.82 -5.54 17.08
C LYS A 178 15.48 -5.93 17.71
N ILE A 179 14.53 -6.35 16.88
CA ILE A 179 13.25 -6.91 17.33
C ILE A 179 13.50 -8.13 18.21
N GLU A 180 14.33 -9.06 17.75
CA GLU A 180 14.66 -10.30 18.47
C GLU A 180 15.27 -10.01 19.84
N GLU A 181 16.21 -9.07 19.93
CA GLU A 181 16.79 -8.62 21.20
C GLU A 181 15.75 -8.03 22.17
N ILE A 182 14.75 -7.30 21.66
CA ILE A 182 13.71 -6.66 22.50
C ILE A 182 12.64 -7.68 22.92
N GLN A 183 12.27 -8.61 22.04
CA GLN A 183 11.23 -9.59 22.30
C GLN A 183 11.73 -10.77 23.15
N ASN A 184 13.04 -11.04 23.19
CA ASN A 184 13.63 -12.17 23.92
C ASN A 184 14.65 -11.72 24.98
N PRO A 185 14.21 -11.03 26.05
CA PRO A 185 15.11 -10.61 27.10
C PRO A 185 15.63 -11.78 27.94
N LEU A 186 16.87 -11.68 28.45
CA LEU A 186 17.48 -12.69 29.33
C LEU A 186 16.70 -12.93 30.64
N ASP A 187 16.10 -11.87 31.18
CA ASP A 187 15.30 -11.93 32.41
C ASP A 187 13.94 -11.27 32.16
N CYS A 188 12.95 -12.09 31.84
CA CYS A 188 11.58 -11.64 31.54
C CYS A 188 10.97 -10.87 32.72
N ALA A 189 11.21 -11.31 33.97
CA ALA A 189 10.61 -10.71 35.16
C ALA A 189 11.11 -9.27 35.43
N LYS A 190 12.33 -8.94 35.01
CA LYS A 190 12.91 -7.60 35.15
C LYS A 190 12.71 -6.71 33.92
N SER A 191 12.20 -7.25 32.82
CA SER A 191 12.09 -6.54 31.55
C SER A 191 10.85 -5.65 31.50
N LYS A 192 11.00 -4.47 30.89
CA LYS A 192 9.85 -3.57 30.67
C LYS A 192 8.99 -4.14 29.56
N ALA A 193 7.73 -4.42 29.85
CA ALA A 193 6.75 -4.87 28.87
C ALA A 193 5.77 -3.75 28.49
N LEU A 194 5.20 -3.88 27.29
CA LEU A 194 3.98 -3.22 26.85
C LEU A 194 2.95 -4.32 26.60
N ILE A 195 1.85 -4.30 27.34
CA ILE A 195 0.75 -5.26 27.18
C ILE A 195 -0.22 -4.71 26.13
N CYS A 196 -0.51 -5.50 25.11
CA CYS A 196 -1.46 -5.19 24.05
C CYS A 196 -2.63 -6.17 24.08
N ASN A 197 -3.85 -5.64 24.04
CA ASN A 197 -5.06 -6.47 24.09
C ASN A 197 -5.63 -6.69 22.68
N LEU A 198 -6.06 -7.92 22.39
CA LEU A 198 -6.53 -8.36 21.07
C LEU A 198 -8.06 -8.37 20.96
N ASP A 199 -8.77 -7.93 21.99
CA ASP A 199 -10.23 -8.00 22.14
C ASP A 199 -10.99 -6.81 21.54
N LYS A 200 -10.34 -5.92 20.78
CA LYS A 200 -11.04 -4.80 20.12
C LYS A 200 -12.17 -5.29 19.22
N GLU A 201 -13.36 -4.75 19.42
CA GLU A 201 -14.57 -5.04 18.64
C GLU A 201 -14.51 -4.42 17.23
N CYS A 202 -13.90 -5.12 16.27
CA CYS A 202 -13.85 -4.67 14.87
C CYS A 202 -13.62 -5.82 13.87
N GLY A 203 -13.01 -5.62 12.70
CA GLY A 203 -12.59 -6.73 11.83
C GLY A 203 -11.20 -7.28 12.19
N PHE A 204 -10.79 -8.40 11.59
CA PHE A 204 -9.42 -8.96 11.71
C PHE A 204 -8.35 -7.92 11.37
N GLY A 205 -8.50 -7.23 10.23
CA GLY A 205 -7.51 -6.23 9.79
C GLY A 205 -7.36 -5.06 10.77
N CYS A 206 -8.45 -4.65 11.41
CA CYS A 206 -8.40 -3.62 12.46
C CYS A 206 -7.64 -4.09 13.70
N GLN A 207 -7.83 -5.35 14.11
CA GLN A 207 -7.06 -5.92 15.23
C GLN A 207 -5.58 -6.10 14.87
N MET A 208 -5.26 -6.53 13.64
CA MET A 208 -3.87 -6.66 13.20
C MET A 208 -3.16 -5.29 13.12
N HIS A 209 -3.85 -4.25 12.65
CA HIS A 209 -3.33 -2.88 12.73
C HIS A 209 -3.14 -2.41 14.19
N HIS A 210 -4.00 -2.82 15.11
CA HIS A 210 -3.81 -2.53 16.53
C HIS A 210 -2.55 -3.20 17.09
N VAL A 211 -2.31 -4.47 16.74
CA VAL A 211 -1.06 -5.19 17.09
C VAL A 211 0.14 -4.49 16.50
N ALA A 212 0.11 -4.13 15.22
CA ALA A 212 1.20 -3.42 14.56
C ALA A 212 1.50 -2.08 15.25
N TYR A 213 0.46 -1.34 15.66
CA TYR A 213 0.61 -0.10 16.44
C TYR A 213 1.24 -0.35 17.81
N CYS A 214 0.76 -1.36 18.56
CA CYS A 214 1.34 -1.75 19.83
C CYS A 214 2.82 -2.15 19.68
N PHE A 215 3.13 -2.94 18.65
CA PHE A 215 4.47 -3.43 18.35
C PHE A 215 5.42 -2.29 18.01
N LEU A 216 5.01 -1.35 17.15
CA LEU A 216 5.80 -0.17 16.82
C LEU A 216 6.06 0.70 18.06
N THR A 217 5.05 0.87 18.91
CA THR A 217 5.18 1.61 20.17
C THR A 217 6.13 0.91 21.15
N ALA A 218 6.03 -0.41 21.26
CA ALA A 218 6.92 -1.23 22.10
C ALA A 218 8.37 -1.15 21.60
N PHE A 219 8.58 -1.30 20.29
CA PHE A 219 9.89 -1.15 19.65
C PHE A 219 10.50 0.24 19.88
N ALA A 220 9.73 1.31 19.66
CA ALA A 220 10.20 2.69 19.84
C ALA A 220 10.53 3.03 21.30
N THR A 221 9.86 2.39 22.26
CA THR A 221 10.08 2.61 23.70
C THR A 221 11.03 1.60 24.35
N GLY A 222 11.60 0.68 23.56
CA GLY A 222 12.49 -0.38 24.05
C GLY A 222 11.82 -1.32 25.05
N ARG A 223 10.55 -1.66 24.82
CA ARG A 223 9.74 -2.56 25.65
C ARG A 223 9.42 -3.84 24.89
N MET A 224 9.44 -4.97 25.59
CA MET A 224 8.94 -6.24 25.07
C MET A 224 7.43 -6.13 24.83
N LEU A 225 6.94 -6.63 23.70
CA LEU A 225 5.50 -6.66 23.44
C LEU A 225 4.93 -7.94 24.06
N VAL A 226 3.85 -7.82 24.83
CA VAL A 226 3.11 -8.98 25.35
C VAL A 226 1.69 -8.90 24.84
N LEU A 227 1.25 -9.94 24.13
CA LEU A 227 -0.15 -10.09 23.74
C LEU A 227 -0.91 -10.68 24.93
N ASN A 228 -2.00 -10.02 25.33
CA ASN A 228 -2.78 -10.46 26.48
C ASN A 228 -3.38 -11.86 26.26
N SER A 229 -3.39 -12.68 27.32
CA SER A 229 -3.97 -14.03 27.34
C SER A 229 -3.46 -14.98 26.24
N ASP A 230 -2.23 -14.77 25.74
CA ASP A 230 -1.61 -15.55 24.66
C ASP A 230 -2.48 -15.67 23.40
N GLY A 231 -3.38 -14.72 23.17
CA GLY A 231 -4.34 -14.76 22.06
C GLY A 231 -5.43 -15.83 22.19
N LYS A 232 -5.54 -16.57 23.30
CA LYS A 232 -6.60 -17.60 23.50
C LYS A 232 -8.01 -17.02 23.51
N SER A 233 -8.15 -15.77 23.94
CA SER A 233 -9.42 -15.03 23.93
C SER A 233 -9.68 -14.35 22.58
N TRP A 234 -8.83 -14.57 21.59
CA TRP A 234 -8.98 -13.93 20.30
C TRP A 234 -10.07 -14.64 19.51
N ARG A 235 -11.13 -13.93 19.13
CA ARG A 235 -12.25 -14.51 18.36
C ARG A 235 -11.87 -15.16 17.02
N PHE A 236 -10.68 -14.89 16.49
CA PHE A 236 -10.15 -15.53 15.28
C PHE A 236 -9.22 -16.71 15.58
N SER A 237 -8.88 -16.97 16.84
CA SER A 237 -8.01 -18.08 17.27
C SER A 237 -8.77 -19.39 17.49
N VAL A 238 -9.86 -19.63 16.75
CA VAL A 238 -10.57 -20.91 16.82
C VAL A 238 -9.63 -22.00 16.29
N ILE A 239 -8.85 -22.59 17.19
CA ILE A 239 -8.03 -23.76 16.97
C ILE A 239 -8.93 -24.94 17.33
N PHE A 240 -9.33 -25.71 16.30
CA PHE A 240 -9.37 -27.17 16.15
C PHE A 240 -9.39 -28.12 17.38
N ASP A 241 -9.71 -27.69 18.60
CA ASP A 241 -9.84 -28.56 19.76
C ASP A 241 -11.17 -29.35 19.76
N ASP A 242 -12.16 -28.92 18.97
CA ASP A 242 -13.45 -29.61 18.78
C ASP A 242 -13.38 -30.89 17.90
N LEU A 243 -12.23 -31.21 17.29
CA LEU A 243 -12.07 -32.43 16.47
C LEU A 243 -11.37 -33.58 17.20
N LYS A 244 -11.05 -33.45 18.50
CA LYS A 244 -10.39 -34.52 19.27
C LYS A 244 -11.32 -35.32 20.20
N GLU A 245 -12.61 -35.01 20.26
CA GLU A 245 -13.56 -35.73 21.14
C GLU A 245 -14.35 -36.87 20.49
N GLU A 246 -14.18 -37.18 19.19
CA GLU A 246 -14.96 -38.24 18.50
C GLU A 246 -14.19 -39.54 18.15
N VAL A 247 -13.15 -39.91 18.90
CA VAL A 247 -12.62 -41.29 18.82
C VAL A 247 -12.45 -41.87 20.22
N GLY A 248 -13.57 -42.30 20.80
CA GLY A 248 -13.55 -43.24 21.93
C GLY A 248 -13.02 -44.62 21.49
N PRO A 249 -12.47 -45.43 22.41
CA PRO A 249 -11.96 -46.75 22.07
C PRO A 249 -13.16 -47.69 21.85
N GLU A 250 -13.32 -48.19 20.64
CA GLU A 250 -14.14 -49.39 20.41
C GLU A 250 -13.44 -50.57 21.09
N VAL A 251 -14.17 -51.20 22.02
CA VAL A 251 -13.88 -52.49 22.66
C VAL A 251 -14.36 -53.61 21.76
#